data_AF-A0A1D2WE25-F1
#
_entry.id   AF-A0A1D2WE25-F1
#
_cell.length_a   1.000
_cell.length_b   1.000
_cell.length_c   1.000
_cell.angle_alpha   90.00
_cell.angle_beta   90.00
_cell.angle_gamma   90.00
#
_symmetry.space_group_name_H-M   'P 1'
#
loop_
_entity.id
_entity.type
_entity.pdbx_description
1 polymer ?
#
loop_
_entity_poly.entity_id
_entity_poly.type
_entity_poly.pdbx_seq_one_letter_code
_entity_poly.pdbx_strand_id
1 'polypeptide(L)'
;MVKCDNCGITIPEGMESCPNCGKLATIKTGEDQEFKSDKNQKAESDESQEFKTEEEQNSSEQTLTRTCKNCGARIYSDNILCPLCGNRLDEEYEEEEELKCEKCGTPIPENTLFCPTCGTKVNNQNSTGYSREYSTHINDNIKTREESNPSIGKKINLVSIIIPAVIALIMSIVLSIIGVWLELSWYAYIIAIILSVGFCAAPIDNEINATISGFIVGLFLGILESPLFGVVYGSFAVELYEYYVGTHLITLIILGVVVAFLSNMFLKKPVTNIVTKIKKMM
;
A
#
# COMPACT_ATOMS: atom_id res chain seq x y z
N MET A 1 2.51 -31.53 -16.82
CA MET A 1 2.52 -30.09 -16.46
C MET A 1 3.90 -29.74 -15.93
N VAL A 2 4.48 -28.60 -16.32
CA VAL A 2 5.86 -28.25 -15.96
C VAL A 2 5.90 -26.92 -15.23
N LYS A 3 6.69 -26.83 -14.16
CA LYS A 3 6.83 -25.59 -13.38
C LYS A 3 7.83 -24.65 -14.06
N CYS A 4 7.46 -23.39 -14.23
CA CYS A 4 8.34 -22.39 -14.81
C CYS A 4 9.39 -21.91 -13.79
N ASP A 5 10.67 -22.06 -14.09
CA ASP A 5 11.76 -21.65 -13.18
C ASP A 5 11.84 -20.13 -12.96
N ASN A 6 11.24 -19.33 -13.85
CA ASN A 6 11.31 -17.87 -13.76
C ASN A 6 10.19 -17.25 -12.91
N CYS A 7 8.99 -17.83 -12.96
CA CYS A 7 7.81 -17.24 -12.29
C CYS A 7 7.05 -18.22 -11.39
N GLY A 8 7.48 -19.48 -11.34
CA GLY A 8 6.98 -20.49 -10.42
C GLY A 8 5.61 -21.08 -10.74
N ILE A 9 4.93 -20.61 -11.80
CA ILE A 9 3.61 -21.14 -12.20
C ILE A 9 3.76 -22.47 -12.94
N THR A 10 2.72 -23.29 -12.85
CA THR A 10 2.62 -24.57 -13.56
C THR A 10 2.03 -24.35 -14.95
N ILE A 11 2.72 -24.81 -15.99
CA ILE A 11 2.34 -24.66 -17.40
C ILE A 11 1.87 -26.03 -17.93
N PRO A 12 0.79 -26.08 -18.72
CA PRO A 12 0.41 -27.29 -19.47
C PRO A 12 1.48 -27.67 -20.51
N GLU A 13 1.62 -28.96 -20.80
CA GLU A 13 2.61 -29.46 -21.76
C GLU A 13 2.27 -29.01 -23.19
N GLY A 14 3.30 -28.67 -23.99
CA GLY A 14 3.14 -28.29 -25.40
C GLY A 14 3.15 -26.77 -25.69
N MET A 15 3.48 -25.92 -24.73
CA MET A 15 3.57 -24.46 -24.92
C MET A 15 5.04 -24.00 -25.06
N GLU A 16 5.35 -23.27 -26.14
CA GLU A 16 6.73 -22.86 -26.48
C GLU A 16 7.30 -21.75 -25.58
N SER A 17 6.41 -20.97 -24.94
CA SER A 17 6.79 -19.90 -24.01
C SER A 17 5.81 -19.78 -22.84
N CYS A 18 6.29 -19.28 -21.70
CA CYS A 18 5.43 -19.08 -20.54
C CYS A 18 4.45 -17.91 -20.77
N PRO A 19 3.13 -18.09 -20.60
CA PRO A 19 2.15 -17.04 -20.86
C PRO A 19 2.18 -15.91 -19.82
N ASN A 20 2.83 -16.15 -18.67
CA ASN A 20 2.95 -15.15 -17.60
C ASN A 20 4.26 -14.33 -17.67
N CYS A 21 5.36 -14.92 -18.15
CA CYS A 21 6.67 -14.25 -18.14
C CYS A 21 7.38 -14.19 -19.50
N GLY A 22 6.80 -14.77 -20.55
CA GLY A 22 7.32 -14.72 -21.92
C GLY A 22 8.62 -15.51 -22.17
N LYS A 23 9.14 -16.24 -21.17
CA LYS A 23 10.41 -16.96 -21.28
C LYS A 23 10.22 -18.26 -22.08
N LEU A 24 11.10 -18.51 -23.06
CA LEU A 24 11.12 -19.71 -23.90
C LEU A 24 11.42 -20.97 -23.08
N ALA A 25 10.71 -22.06 -23.36
CA ALA A 25 10.78 -23.29 -22.59
C ALA A 25 12.04 -24.12 -22.92
N THR A 26 13.12 -23.94 -22.15
CA THR A 26 14.18 -24.96 -22.01
C THR A 26 13.85 -25.84 -20.82
N ILE A 27 12.90 -26.76 -20.97
CA ILE A 27 12.60 -27.78 -19.96
C ILE A 27 13.55 -28.94 -20.23
N LYS A 28 14.63 -29.03 -19.46
CA LYS A 28 15.55 -30.17 -19.50
C LYS A 28 14.94 -31.31 -18.71
N THR A 29 14.50 -32.36 -19.40
CA THR A 29 14.51 -33.72 -18.86
C THR A 29 15.91 -34.26 -19.12
N GLY A 30 16.77 -34.34 -18.10
CA GLY A 30 18.04 -35.07 -18.17
C GLY A 30 17.78 -36.59 -18.11
N GLU A 31 18.62 -37.49 -18.62
CA GLU A 31 20.03 -37.43 -19.00
C GLU A 31 20.33 -38.48 -20.10
N ASP A 32 21.19 -38.08 -21.03
CA ASP A 32 22.37 -38.76 -21.61
C ASP A 32 22.30 -40.17 -22.27
N GLN A 33 22.58 -40.13 -23.58
CA GLN A 33 23.54 -40.93 -24.36
C GLN A 33 23.29 -42.41 -24.76
N GLU A 34 23.69 -42.60 -26.02
CA GLU A 34 24.14 -43.81 -26.73
C GLU A 34 23.16 -44.69 -27.52
N PHE A 35 23.37 -44.58 -28.82
CA PHE A 35 23.07 -45.48 -29.92
C PHE A 35 23.25 -46.96 -29.58
N LYS A 36 22.19 -47.77 -29.75
CA LYS A 36 22.30 -49.12 -30.32
C LYS A 36 20.99 -49.56 -30.97
N SER A 37 21.16 -49.96 -32.22
CA SER A 37 20.27 -50.71 -33.09
C SER A 37 19.70 -51.97 -32.43
N ASP A 38 18.41 -52.25 -32.63
CA ASP A 38 17.97 -53.38 -33.46
C ASP A 38 16.43 -53.55 -33.47
N LYS A 39 15.94 -53.76 -34.70
CA LYS A 39 14.87 -54.67 -35.15
C LYS A 39 13.47 -54.67 -34.50
N ASN A 40 12.55 -54.51 -35.45
CA ASN A 40 11.41 -55.38 -35.78
C ASN A 40 10.05 -55.14 -35.11
N GLN A 41 9.08 -54.96 -36.03
CA GLN A 41 7.76 -55.60 -36.05
C GLN A 41 6.77 -55.14 -34.98
N LYS A 42 5.47 -54.98 -35.25
CA LYS A 42 4.64 -55.19 -36.44
C LYS A 42 3.24 -54.72 -36.05
N ALA A 43 2.61 -54.03 -37.00
CA ALA A 43 1.19 -54.05 -37.36
C ALA A 43 0.07 -53.77 -36.35
N GLU A 44 -0.93 -53.09 -36.94
CA GLU A 44 -2.37 -53.31 -36.78
C GLU A 44 -2.98 -52.88 -35.43
N SER A 45 -4.10 -52.20 -35.39
CA SER A 45 -5.12 -51.89 -36.40
C SER A 45 -6.08 -50.86 -35.80
N ASP A 46 -6.75 -50.11 -36.68
CA ASP A 46 -8.19 -49.81 -36.71
C ASP A 46 -8.93 -49.68 -35.35
N GLU A 47 -9.80 -48.71 -35.13
CA GLU A 47 -11.04 -48.59 -35.89
C GLU A 47 -11.77 -47.30 -35.49
N SER A 48 -12.34 -46.68 -36.52
CA SER A 48 -13.25 -45.55 -36.56
C SER A 48 -14.54 -45.74 -35.76
N GLN A 49 -15.21 -44.63 -35.42
CA GLN A 49 -16.66 -44.49 -35.70
C GLN A 49 -17.14 -43.03 -35.64
N GLU A 50 -17.64 -42.56 -36.79
CA GLU A 50 -18.55 -41.43 -36.97
C GLU A 50 -19.96 -41.76 -36.45
N PHE A 51 -20.71 -40.75 -35.99
CA PHE A 51 -22.18 -40.80 -36.00
C PHE A 51 -22.76 -39.40 -36.31
N LYS A 52 -23.69 -39.37 -37.27
CA LYS A 52 -24.39 -38.20 -37.83
C LYS A 52 -25.80 -38.06 -37.26
N THR A 53 -26.18 -36.79 -37.04
CA THR A 53 -27.42 -36.04 -37.38
C THR A 53 -28.82 -36.64 -37.23
N GLU A 54 -29.75 -35.83 -36.68
CA GLU A 54 -31.13 -35.46 -37.15
C GLU A 54 -31.86 -34.70 -35.99
N GLU A 55 -32.13 -33.37 -36.07
CA GLU A 55 -33.37 -32.65 -36.51
C GLU A 55 -34.62 -32.96 -35.64
N GLU A 56 -35.50 -32.08 -35.15
CA GLU A 56 -35.96 -30.67 -35.32
C GLU A 56 -36.76 -30.30 -34.01
N GLN A 57 -36.95 -29.04 -33.58
CA GLN A 57 -38.14 -28.21 -33.92
C GLN A 57 -38.01 -26.74 -33.43
N ASN A 58 -38.09 -25.81 -34.40
CA ASN A 58 -38.96 -24.62 -34.50
C ASN A 58 -39.04 -23.55 -33.38
N SER A 59 -38.55 -22.33 -33.65
CA SER A 59 -39.39 -21.13 -33.94
C SER A 59 -38.63 -19.81 -33.71
N SER A 60 -38.43 -19.07 -34.81
CA SER A 60 -38.42 -17.60 -34.92
C SER A 60 -37.64 -16.76 -33.91
N GLU A 61 -36.44 -16.30 -34.29
CA GLU A 61 -35.98 -14.92 -34.04
C GLU A 61 -34.82 -14.59 -35.00
N GLN A 62 -34.90 -13.42 -35.64
CA GLN A 62 -33.95 -13.00 -36.67
C GLN A 62 -32.56 -12.76 -36.05
N THR A 63 -31.62 -13.69 -36.26
CA THR A 63 -30.23 -13.50 -35.82
C THR A 63 -29.50 -12.60 -36.82
N LEU A 64 -29.40 -11.30 -36.50
CA LEU A 64 -28.48 -10.37 -37.16
C LEU A 64 -27.04 -10.85 -36.95
N THR A 65 -26.42 -11.41 -38.00
CA THR A 65 -25.01 -11.80 -37.99
C THR A 65 -24.14 -10.59 -38.32
N ARG A 66 -23.33 -10.11 -37.36
CA ARG A 66 -22.32 -9.07 -37.59
C ARG A 66 -20.91 -9.60 -37.33
N THR A 67 -19.91 -9.15 -38.09
CA THR A 67 -18.52 -9.61 -37.96
C THR A 67 -17.68 -8.52 -37.28
N CYS A 68 -16.93 -8.89 -36.24
CA CYS A 68 -16.02 -7.96 -35.59
C CYS A 68 -14.84 -7.63 -36.52
N LYS A 69 -14.61 -6.34 -36.83
CA LYS A 69 -13.49 -5.93 -37.68
C LYS A 69 -12.11 -6.11 -37.04
N ASN A 70 -12.04 -6.15 -35.71
CA ASN A 70 -10.77 -6.29 -34.99
C ASN A 70 -10.30 -7.76 -34.90
N CYS A 71 -11.20 -8.71 -34.60
CA CYS A 71 -10.83 -10.12 -34.43
C CYS A 71 -11.41 -11.09 -35.47
N GLY A 72 -12.26 -10.61 -36.38
CA GLY A 72 -12.90 -11.43 -37.42
C GLY A 72 -14.02 -12.36 -36.93
N ALA A 73 -14.37 -12.33 -35.64
CA ALA A 73 -15.38 -13.22 -35.10
C ALA A 73 -16.79 -12.87 -35.57
N ARG A 74 -17.58 -13.90 -35.90
CA ARG A 74 -19.01 -13.78 -36.22
C ARG A 74 -19.83 -13.76 -34.94
N ILE A 75 -20.60 -12.69 -34.75
CA ILE A 75 -21.41 -12.45 -33.55
C ILE A 75 -22.89 -12.60 -33.91
N TYR A 76 -23.59 -13.42 -33.14
CA TYR A 76 -25.01 -13.78 -33.33
C TYR A 76 -25.97 -13.00 -32.42
N SER A 77 -25.55 -11.82 -31.95
CA SER A 77 -26.27 -11.01 -30.96
C SER A 77 -26.10 -9.52 -31.22
N ASP A 78 -26.99 -8.73 -30.65
CA ASP A 78 -27.05 -7.28 -30.75
C ASP A 78 -26.02 -6.52 -29.89
N ASN A 79 -25.17 -7.25 -29.17
CA ASN A 79 -24.12 -6.73 -28.29
C ASN A 79 -23.33 -5.56 -28.90
N ILE A 80 -23.19 -4.49 -28.10
CA ILE A 80 -22.42 -3.28 -28.43
C ILE A 80 -20.91 -3.58 -28.47
N LEU A 81 -20.47 -4.62 -27.73
CA LEU A 81 -19.08 -5.03 -27.61
C LEU A 81 -18.91 -6.48 -28.09
N CYS A 82 -17.79 -6.76 -28.77
CA CYS A 82 -17.43 -8.10 -29.19
C CYS A 82 -17.08 -8.97 -27.97
N PRO A 83 -17.77 -10.11 -27.74
CA PRO A 83 -17.51 -10.97 -26.58
C PRO A 83 -16.13 -11.67 -26.62
N LEU A 84 -15.46 -11.69 -27.79
CA LEU A 84 -14.17 -12.37 -27.95
C LEU A 84 -12.97 -11.44 -27.77
N CYS A 85 -13.04 -10.18 -28.22
CA CYS A 85 -11.92 -9.24 -28.11
C CYS A 85 -12.27 -7.92 -27.38
N GLY A 86 -13.52 -7.71 -26.98
CA GLY A 86 -13.98 -6.51 -26.29
C GLY A 86 -14.15 -5.27 -27.17
N ASN A 87 -13.93 -5.37 -28.49
CA ASN A 87 -14.04 -4.23 -29.39
C ASN A 87 -15.49 -3.82 -29.64
N ARG A 88 -15.77 -2.51 -29.72
CA ARG A 88 -17.09 -1.98 -30.07
C ARG A 88 -17.49 -2.36 -31.50
N LEU A 89 -18.80 -2.58 -31.69
CA LEU A 89 -19.42 -3.03 -32.95
C LEU A 89 -20.38 -1.97 -33.56
N ASP A 90 -20.50 -0.81 -32.93
CA ASP A 90 -21.19 0.36 -33.46
C ASP A 90 -20.21 1.20 -34.31
N GLU A 91 -20.49 1.32 -35.61
CA GLU A 91 -19.72 2.15 -36.53
C GLU A 91 -20.61 3.21 -37.15
N GLU A 92 -20.34 4.46 -36.81
CA GLU A 92 -20.35 5.56 -37.76
C GLU A 92 -19.19 6.47 -37.34
N TYR A 93 -18.08 6.43 -38.08
CA TYR A 93 -16.93 7.30 -37.90
C TYR A 93 -16.70 8.03 -39.22
N GLU A 94 -16.95 9.34 -39.21
CA GLU A 94 -16.48 10.26 -40.23
C GLU A 94 -14.94 10.27 -40.22
N GLU A 95 -14.35 10.44 -41.40
CA GLU A 95 -12.89 10.51 -41.60
C GLU A 95 -12.29 11.68 -40.81
N GLU A 96 -11.64 11.39 -39.68
CA GLU A 96 -10.85 12.38 -38.93
C GLU A 96 -9.35 12.26 -39.24
N GLU A 97 -8.72 13.44 -39.38
CA GLU A 97 -7.34 13.63 -39.79
C GLU A 97 -6.35 12.93 -38.86
N GLU A 98 -5.45 12.12 -39.43
CA GLU A 98 -4.39 11.42 -38.68
C GLU A 98 -3.48 12.40 -37.92
N LEU A 99 -3.64 12.48 -36.60
CA LEU A 99 -2.71 13.15 -35.70
C LEU A 99 -1.33 12.49 -35.81
N LYS A 100 -0.29 13.24 -36.19
CA LYS A 100 1.08 12.71 -36.30
C LYS A 100 1.94 13.13 -35.13
N CYS A 101 2.83 12.24 -34.70
CA CYS A 101 3.77 12.53 -33.64
C CYS A 101 4.77 13.60 -34.08
N GLU A 102 4.82 14.72 -33.37
CA GLU A 102 5.77 15.81 -33.64
C GLU A 102 7.24 15.37 -33.62
N LYS A 103 7.56 14.31 -32.84
CA LYS A 103 8.95 13.85 -32.67
C LYS A 103 9.40 12.81 -33.70
N CYS A 104 8.49 11.95 -34.17
CA CYS A 104 8.87 10.82 -35.03
C CYS A 104 8.02 10.65 -36.28
N GLY A 105 7.03 11.53 -36.50
CA GLY A 105 6.17 11.53 -37.67
C GLY A 105 5.18 10.38 -37.76
N THR A 106 5.19 9.42 -36.82
CA THR A 106 4.25 8.29 -36.85
C THR A 106 2.83 8.73 -36.51
N PRO A 107 1.81 8.17 -37.19
CA PRO A 107 0.41 8.45 -36.88
C PRO A 107 0.09 7.97 -35.46
N ILE A 108 -0.64 8.80 -34.74
CA ILE A 108 -1.03 8.63 -33.35
C ILE A 108 -2.52 8.34 -33.34
N PRO A 109 -2.95 7.19 -32.80
CA PRO A 109 -4.36 6.92 -32.64
C PRO A 109 -4.96 7.87 -31.60
N GLU A 110 -6.21 8.28 -31.85
CA GLU A 110 -6.98 9.14 -30.95
C GLU A 110 -7.00 8.56 -29.53
N ASN A 111 -7.03 9.44 -28.53
CA ASN A 111 -7.01 9.11 -27.10
C ASN A 111 -5.72 8.45 -26.56
N THR A 112 -4.58 8.58 -27.25
CA THR A 112 -3.29 8.18 -26.68
C THR A 112 -2.55 9.33 -26.01
N LEU A 113 -2.08 9.09 -24.78
CA LEU A 113 -1.32 10.05 -23.97
C LEU A 113 0.16 10.12 -24.38
N PHE A 114 0.67 9.06 -25.01
CA PHE A 114 2.06 8.90 -25.44
C PHE A 114 2.10 8.23 -26.81
N CYS A 115 3.05 8.65 -27.65
CA CYS A 115 3.30 8.03 -28.95
C CYS A 115 3.76 6.58 -28.77
N PRO A 116 3.12 5.60 -29.43
CA PRO A 116 3.46 4.17 -29.28
C PRO A 116 4.84 3.82 -29.83
N THR A 117 5.34 4.60 -30.80
CA THR A 117 6.63 4.33 -31.45
C THR A 117 7.81 4.91 -30.68
N CYS A 118 7.69 6.11 -30.11
CA CYS A 118 8.82 6.83 -29.53
C CYS A 118 8.64 7.25 -28.06
N GLY A 119 7.50 6.94 -27.44
CA GLY A 119 7.20 7.22 -26.04
C GLY A 119 7.01 8.71 -25.69
N THR A 120 6.93 9.59 -26.70
CA THR A 120 6.80 11.04 -26.46
C THR A 120 5.37 11.40 -26.11
N LYS A 121 5.18 12.20 -25.06
CA LYS A 121 3.87 12.64 -24.59
C LYS A 121 3.16 13.48 -25.66
N VAL A 122 1.89 13.19 -25.88
CA VAL A 122 1.02 13.88 -26.85
C VAL A 122 0.20 14.91 -26.07
N ASN A 123 0.25 16.19 -26.46
CA ASN A 123 -0.60 17.24 -25.90
C ASN A 123 -1.86 17.36 -26.76
N ASN A 124 -2.89 16.57 -26.45
CA ASN A 124 -4.18 16.70 -27.13
C ASN A 124 -5.03 17.76 -26.39
N GLN A 125 -5.26 18.93 -27.01
CA GLN A 125 -5.97 20.07 -26.41
C GLN A 125 -7.47 20.11 -26.78
N ASN A 126 -8.00 19.12 -27.52
CA ASN A 126 -9.37 19.16 -28.05
C ASN A 126 -10.30 18.07 -27.49
N SER A 127 -10.36 17.87 -26.17
CA SER A 127 -11.39 17.04 -25.54
C SER A 127 -12.46 17.89 -24.86
N THR A 128 -13.41 18.41 -25.64
CA THR A 128 -14.68 18.93 -25.08
C THR A 128 -15.62 17.77 -24.78
N GLY A 129 -15.91 17.56 -23.48
CA GLY A 129 -17.26 17.25 -23.04
C GLY A 129 -17.68 15.78 -22.88
N TYR A 130 -17.09 15.03 -21.95
CA TYR A 130 -17.86 14.15 -21.07
C TYR A 130 -17.06 13.86 -19.80
N SER A 131 -17.35 14.62 -18.74
CA SER A 131 -16.85 14.37 -17.40
C SER A 131 -18.02 13.98 -16.51
N ARG A 132 -17.77 12.99 -15.64
CA ARG A 132 -18.54 12.63 -14.43
C ARG A 132 -19.73 11.72 -14.70
N GLU A 133 -19.50 10.40 -14.68
CA GLU A 133 -20.21 9.47 -13.77
C GLU A 133 -19.73 8.00 -13.89
N TYR A 134 -18.44 7.72 -14.05
CA TYR A 134 -17.93 6.34 -13.89
C TYR A 134 -16.42 6.31 -13.59
N SER A 135 -16.05 6.87 -12.44
CA SER A 135 -14.72 6.73 -11.86
C SER A 135 -14.82 6.83 -10.35
N THR A 136 -15.55 5.88 -9.74
CA THR A 136 -15.49 5.66 -8.28
C THR A 136 -14.87 4.33 -7.90
N HIS A 137 -14.40 3.53 -8.87
CA HIS A 137 -13.48 2.44 -8.58
C HIS A 137 -12.41 2.40 -9.69
N ILE A 138 -11.15 2.33 -9.27
CA ILE A 138 -9.92 2.35 -10.09
C ILE A 138 -9.41 3.76 -10.44
N ASN A 139 -8.88 4.46 -9.42
CA ASN A 139 -7.47 4.91 -9.46
C ASN A 139 -7.00 5.39 -8.07
N ASP A 140 -6.81 4.47 -7.13
CA ASP A 140 -6.06 4.71 -5.87
C ASP A 140 -4.97 3.65 -5.67
N ASN A 141 -4.29 3.23 -6.75
CA ASN A 141 -3.14 2.33 -6.63
C ASN A 141 -1.92 2.76 -7.46
N ILE A 142 -1.72 4.08 -7.60
CA ILE A 142 -0.38 4.66 -7.83
C ILE A 142 -0.12 5.78 -6.81
N LYS A 143 -0.29 5.47 -5.52
CA LYS A 143 0.42 6.17 -4.44
C LYS A 143 0.67 5.31 -3.20
N THR A 144 0.80 4.01 -3.39
CA THR A 144 0.99 3.03 -2.32
C THR A 144 1.85 1.86 -2.82
N ARG A 145 3.03 2.18 -3.35
CA ARG A 145 4.16 1.24 -3.45
C ARG A 145 5.49 1.97 -3.24
N GLU A 146 5.57 2.75 -2.17
CA GLU A 146 6.83 2.94 -1.46
C GLU A 146 6.89 1.86 -0.35
N GLU A 147 7.05 0.60 -0.76
CA GLU A 147 7.52 -0.44 0.15
C GLU A 147 9.04 -0.34 0.28
N SER A 148 9.51 -0.31 1.53
CA SER A 148 10.84 -0.80 1.93
C SER A 148 12.06 -0.02 1.46
N ASN A 149 12.11 1.26 1.82
CA ASN A 149 13.36 1.76 2.39
C ASN A 149 12.97 2.41 3.73
N PRO A 150 13.41 1.90 4.90
CA PRO A 150 13.39 2.71 6.11
C PRO A 150 14.39 3.83 5.86
N SER A 151 13.97 4.84 5.10
CA SER A 151 14.74 6.05 4.93
C SER A 151 14.73 6.70 6.30
N ILE A 152 15.76 6.36 7.09
CA ILE A 152 16.35 7.13 8.17
C ILE A 152 16.82 8.45 7.53
N GLY A 153 15.85 9.21 7.06
CA GLY A 153 16.01 10.31 6.12
C GLY A 153 14.86 11.30 6.23
N LYS A 154 13.88 11.06 7.12
CA LYS A 154 13.04 12.14 7.61
C LYS A 154 13.93 13.06 8.45
N LYS A 155 14.19 14.25 7.95
CA LYS A 155 15.01 15.26 8.65
C LYS A 155 14.42 15.49 10.04
N ILE A 156 15.21 15.21 11.07
CA ILE A 156 14.84 15.41 12.47
C ILE A 156 14.79 16.92 12.71
N ASN A 157 13.61 17.44 13.05
CA ASN A 157 13.42 18.86 13.32
C ASN A 157 13.53 19.10 14.82
N LEU A 158 14.74 19.37 15.31
CA LEU A 158 15.02 19.54 16.74
C LEU A 158 14.15 20.62 17.40
N VAL A 159 13.91 21.73 16.71
CA VAL A 159 13.09 22.85 17.22
C VAL A 159 11.65 22.40 17.49
N SER A 160 11.09 21.55 16.62
CA SER A 160 9.74 21.02 16.79
C SER A 160 9.65 19.96 17.89
N ILE A 161 10.78 19.46 18.39
CA ILE A 161 10.85 18.48 19.48
C ILE A 161 11.06 19.18 20.82
N ILE A 162 12.00 20.12 20.89
CA ILE A 162 12.45 20.73 22.15
C ILE A 162 11.31 21.43 22.87
N ILE A 163 10.55 22.28 22.16
CA ILE A 163 9.47 23.07 22.77
C ILE A 163 8.40 22.16 23.41
N PRO A 164 7.76 21.22 22.69
CA PRO A 164 6.75 20.35 23.29
C PRO A 164 7.33 19.41 24.35
N ALA A 165 8.58 18.94 24.19
CA ALA A 165 9.22 18.09 25.19
C ALA A 165 9.46 18.85 26.51
N VAL A 166 9.94 20.10 26.46
CA VAL A 166 10.15 20.92 27.66
C VAL A 166 8.82 21.23 28.34
N ILE A 167 7.78 21.58 27.58
CA ILE A 167 6.44 21.81 28.15
C ILE A 167 5.90 20.54 28.81
N ALA A 168 6.00 19.40 28.13
CA ALA A 168 5.56 18.11 28.67
C ALA A 168 6.33 17.71 29.94
N LEU A 169 7.64 17.99 29.97
CA LEU A 169 8.51 17.75 31.11
C LEU A 169 8.03 18.59 32.31
N ILE A 170 7.88 19.91 32.14
CA ILE A 170 7.42 20.80 33.22
C ILE A 170 6.04 20.36 33.73
N MET A 171 5.11 20.08 32.82
CA MET A 171 3.76 19.59 33.17
C MET A 171 3.84 18.26 33.93
N SER A 172 4.72 17.34 33.52
CA SER A 172 4.89 16.05 34.21
C SER A 172 5.45 16.20 35.61
N ILE A 173 6.41 17.10 35.84
CA ILE A 173 6.96 17.37 37.17
C ILE A 173 5.86 17.92 38.09
N VAL A 174 5.11 18.92 37.61
CA VAL A 174 4.04 19.55 38.38
C VAL A 174 2.97 18.51 38.73
N LEU A 175 2.50 17.72 37.77
CA LEU A 175 1.53 16.66 37.99
C LEU A 175 2.04 15.56 38.91
N SER A 176 3.33 15.21 38.84
CA SER A 176 3.94 14.21 39.71
C SER A 176 3.96 14.70 41.14
N ILE A 177 4.42 15.94 41.39
CA ILE A 177 4.40 16.54 42.72
C ILE A 177 2.98 16.51 43.27
N ILE A 178 1.99 17.02 42.51
CA ILE A 178 0.57 17.01 42.90
C ILE A 178 0.07 15.59 43.21
N GLY A 179 0.41 14.60 42.38
CA GLY A 179 0.00 13.21 42.60
C GLY A 179 0.58 12.64 43.88
N VAL A 180 1.85 12.92 44.16
CA VAL A 180 2.52 12.50 45.40
C VAL A 180 1.86 13.14 46.62
N TRP A 181 1.45 14.42 46.54
CA TRP A 181 0.68 15.08 47.61
C TRP A 181 -0.67 14.41 47.91
N LEU A 182 -1.29 13.81 46.89
CA LEU A 182 -2.56 13.10 47.03
C LEU A 182 -2.37 11.65 47.52
N GLU A 183 -1.17 11.30 47.99
CA GLU A 183 -0.80 9.93 48.39
C GLU A 183 -0.97 8.92 47.24
N LEU A 184 -1.04 9.38 45.98
CA LEU A 184 -0.83 8.48 44.86
C LEU A 184 0.64 8.08 44.93
N SER A 185 0.86 6.78 45.05
CA SER A 185 2.18 6.16 45.01
C SER A 185 2.84 6.36 43.64
N TRP A 186 3.80 5.51 43.27
CA TRP A 186 4.52 5.57 42.00
C TRP A 186 3.62 5.71 40.74
N TYR A 187 2.33 5.36 40.82
CA TYR A 187 1.32 5.63 39.79
C TYR A 187 1.17 7.13 39.42
N ALA A 188 1.51 8.06 40.31
CA ALA A 188 1.49 9.49 40.03
C ALA A 188 2.34 9.85 38.79
N TYR A 189 3.55 9.27 38.70
CA TYR A 189 4.47 9.50 37.58
C TYR A 189 3.95 8.92 36.26
N ILE A 190 3.29 7.75 36.32
CA ILE A 190 2.64 7.12 35.16
C ILE A 190 1.53 8.04 34.61
N ILE A 191 0.63 8.49 35.48
CA ILE A 191 -0.49 9.36 35.10
C ILE A 191 0.04 10.68 34.53
N ALA A 192 1.07 11.25 35.17
CA ALA A 192 1.72 12.46 34.70
C ALA A 192 2.27 12.31 33.26
N ILE A 193 2.96 11.21 32.95
CA ILE A 193 3.45 10.93 31.58
C ILE A 193 2.28 10.80 30.60
N ILE A 194 1.26 10.00 30.94
CA ILE A 194 0.13 9.76 30.04
C ILE A 194 -0.57 11.07 29.67
N LEU A 195 -0.81 11.94 30.65
CA LEU A 195 -1.47 13.22 30.43
C LEU A 195 -0.58 14.23 29.71
N SER A 196 0.67 14.41 30.15
CA SER A 196 1.54 15.45 29.58
C SER A 196 2.08 15.06 28.21
N VAL A 197 2.75 13.91 28.11
CA VAL A 197 3.32 13.42 26.84
C VAL A 197 2.20 13.12 25.86
N GLY A 198 1.09 12.56 26.34
CA GLY A 198 -0.04 12.25 25.48
C GLY A 198 -0.63 13.48 24.79
N PHE A 199 -0.73 14.61 25.48
CA PHE A 199 -1.20 15.86 24.88
C PHE A 199 -0.14 16.55 24.02
N CYS A 200 1.10 16.66 24.50
CA CYS A 200 2.17 17.41 23.83
C CYS A 200 2.75 16.70 22.60
N ALA A 201 2.75 15.36 22.56
CA ALA A 201 3.27 14.60 21.44
C ALA A 201 2.28 14.49 20.27
N ALA A 202 0.98 14.63 20.54
CA ALA A 202 -0.08 14.51 19.55
C ALA A 202 0.06 15.48 18.34
N PRO A 203 0.31 16.79 18.51
CA PRO A 203 0.38 17.73 17.39
C PRO A 203 1.69 17.70 16.59
N ILE A 204 2.65 16.85 16.95
CA ILE A 204 3.96 16.79 16.29
C ILE A 204 3.80 16.27 14.86
N ASP A 205 4.51 16.91 13.93
CA ASP A 205 4.45 16.65 12.50
C ASP A 205 4.95 15.23 12.15
N ASN A 206 6.00 14.77 12.82
CA ASN A 206 6.66 13.49 12.56
C ASN A 206 6.52 12.50 13.71
N GLU A 207 6.19 11.25 13.36
CA GLU A 207 6.10 10.14 14.30
C GLU A 207 7.42 9.87 15.03
N ILE A 208 8.55 9.94 14.32
CA ILE A 208 9.89 9.82 14.91
C ILE A 208 10.15 10.96 15.91
N ASN A 209 9.84 12.21 15.54
CA ASN A 209 10.01 13.37 16.43
C ASN A 209 9.12 13.23 17.68
N ALA A 210 7.89 12.74 17.52
CA ALA A 210 6.98 12.49 18.63
C ALA A 210 7.56 11.42 19.56
N THR A 211 8.01 10.30 19.00
CA THR A 211 8.63 9.20 19.74
C THR A 211 9.86 9.68 20.53
N ILE A 212 10.74 10.46 19.89
CA ILE A 212 11.92 11.06 20.55
C ILE A 212 11.49 11.99 21.69
N SER A 213 10.44 12.80 21.50
CA SER A 213 9.94 13.67 22.57
C SER A 213 9.46 12.87 23.80
N GLY A 214 8.78 11.74 23.58
CA GLY A 214 8.35 10.83 24.64
C GLY A 214 9.52 10.15 25.35
N PHE A 215 10.54 9.72 24.61
CA PHE A 215 11.78 9.19 25.16
C PHE A 215 12.48 10.20 26.07
N ILE A 216 12.62 11.45 25.61
CA ILE A 216 13.26 12.53 26.38
C ILE A 216 12.52 12.74 27.70
N VAL A 217 11.19 12.91 27.64
CA VAL A 217 10.39 13.17 28.85
C VAL A 217 10.44 11.97 29.81
N GLY A 218 10.30 10.74 29.30
CA GLY A 218 10.37 9.53 30.12
C GLY A 218 11.73 9.33 30.79
N LEU A 219 12.83 9.62 30.07
CA LEU A 219 14.18 9.56 30.60
C LEU A 219 14.40 10.60 31.71
N PHE A 220 14.04 11.86 31.46
CA PHE A 220 14.21 12.91 32.47
C PHE A 220 13.33 12.67 33.69
N LEU A 221 12.06 12.30 33.51
CA LEU A 221 11.17 12.05 34.63
C LEU A 221 11.61 10.83 35.44
N GLY A 222 12.11 9.77 34.79
CA GLY A 222 12.64 8.60 35.49
C GLY A 222 13.92 8.90 36.28
N ILE A 223 14.81 9.76 35.77
CA ILE A 223 15.98 10.23 36.54
C ILE A 223 15.53 11.12 37.71
N LEU A 224 14.46 11.89 37.51
CA LEU A 224 13.94 12.80 38.53
C LEU A 224 13.00 12.12 39.54
N GLU A 225 12.70 10.83 39.40
CA GLU A 225 11.77 10.11 40.28
C GLU A 225 12.19 10.18 41.76
N SER A 226 13.39 9.66 42.08
CA SER A 226 13.96 9.68 43.44
C SER A 226 14.11 11.10 44.02
N PRO A 227 14.69 12.09 43.32
CA PRO A 227 14.80 13.44 43.88
C PRO A 227 13.44 14.13 44.05
N LEU A 228 12.46 13.89 43.18
CA LEU A 228 11.10 14.42 43.36
C LEU A 228 10.43 13.83 44.60
N PHE A 229 10.54 12.52 44.79
CA PHE A 229 10.02 11.85 45.98
C PHE A 229 10.71 12.37 47.26
N GLY A 230 12.04 12.53 47.21
CA GLY A 230 12.82 13.08 48.32
C GLY A 230 12.51 14.53 48.67
N VAL A 231 12.14 15.37 47.70
CA VAL A 231 11.68 16.74 47.95
C VAL A 231 10.36 16.75 48.74
N VAL A 232 9.47 15.78 48.51
CA VAL A 232 8.15 15.75 49.15
C VAL A 232 8.19 15.04 50.52
N TYR A 233 8.86 13.89 50.62
CA TYR A 233 8.86 13.06 51.84
C TYR A 233 10.18 13.09 52.63
N GLY A 234 11.20 13.77 52.12
CA GLY A 234 12.52 13.84 52.74
C GLY A 234 13.44 12.67 52.38
N SER A 235 14.75 12.83 52.64
CA SER A 235 15.79 11.89 52.21
C SER A 235 15.69 10.49 52.82
N PHE A 236 15.18 10.36 54.05
CA PHE A 236 15.02 9.04 54.70
C PHE A 236 13.97 8.17 54.01
N ALA A 237 12.91 8.80 53.48
CA ALA A 237 11.85 8.08 52.77
C ALA A 237 12.33 7.51 51.43
N VAL A 238 13.32 8.16 50.78
CA VAL A 238 13.88 7.71 49.49
C VAL A 238 14.56 6.35 49.64
N GLU A 239 15.31 6.14 50.72
CA GLU A 239 16.04 4.89 50.94
C GLU A 239 15.08 3.71 51.12
N LEU A 240 13.97 3.93 51.84
CA LEU A 240 12.89 2.95 51.94
C LEU A 240 12.17 2.74 50.61
N TYR A 241 11.92 3.81 49.85
CA TYR A 241 11.27 3.75 48.55
C TYR A 241 12.10 2.92 47.55
N GLU A 242 13.38 3.21 47.41
CA GLU A 242 14.28 2.47 46.51
C GLU A 242 14.43 1.00 46.93
N TYR A 243 14.37 0.70 48.23
CA TYR A 243 14.42 -0.67 48.72
C TYR A 243 13.15 -1.47 48.43
N TYR A 244 11.97 -0.89 48.67
CA TYR A 244 10.69 -1.60 48.54
C TYR A 244 10.13 -1.61 47.11
N VAL A 245 10.25 -0.49 46.42
CA VAL A 245 9.58 -0.23 45.13
C VAL A 245 10.59 -0.30 43.98
N GLY A 246 11.82 0.14 44.22
CA GLY A 246 12.87 0.22 43.22
C GLY A 246 12.70 1.43 42.29
N THR A 247 13.69 1.65 41.42
CA THR A 247 13.61 2.71 40.41
C THR A 247 12.84 2.24 39.18
N HIS A 248 11.92 3.07 38.67
CA HIS A 248 11.08 2.72 37.52
C HIS A 248 11.54 3.38 36.22
N LEU A 249 12.82 3.77 36.15
CA LEU A 249 13.42 4.47 35.01
C LEU A 249 13.09 3.83 33.66
N ILE A 250 13.35 2.52 33.50
CA ILE A 250 13.11 1.80 32.24
C ILE A 250 11.62 1.80 31.89
N THR A 251 10.76 1.57 32.89
CA THR A 251 9.30 1.58 32.72
C THR A 251 8.81 2.93 32.24
N LEU A 252 9.28 4.03 32.83
CA LEU A 252 8.88 5.39 32.47
C LEU A 252 9.41 5.79 31.07
N ILE A 253 10.61 5.32 30.69
CA ILE A 253 11.13 5.50 29.32
C ILE A 253 10.24 4.78 28.30
N ILE A 254 9.94 3.49 28.52
CA ILE A 254 9.12 2.70 27.61
C ILE A 254 7.71 3.30 27.52
N LEU A 255 7.12 3.65 28.67
CA LEU A 255 5.81 4.27 28.73
C LEU A 255 5.78 5.59 27.95
N GLY A 256 6.78 6.47 28.15
CA GLY A 256 6.87 7.75 27.44
C GLY A 256 6.95 7.57 25.92
N VAL A 257 7.75 6.61 25.45
CA VAL A 257 7.85 6.24 24.02
C VAL A 257 6.51 5.77 23.47
N VAL A 258 5.88 4.80 24.14
CA VAL A 258 4.62 4.20 23.71
C VAL A 258 3.49 5.23 23.70
N VAL A 259 3.35 6.02 24.77
CA VAL A 259 2.35 7.08 24.86
C VAL A 259 2.54 8.11 23.76
N ALA A 260 3.76 8.58 23.53
CA ALA A 260 4.02 9.59 22.49
C ALA A 260 3.68 9.07 21.09
N PHE A 261 4.04 7.82 20.80
CA PHE A 261 3.74 7.15 19.55
C PHE A 261 2.22 7.02 19.35
N LEU A 262 1.51 6.44 20.32
CA LEU A 262 0.07 6.23 20.24
C LEU A 262 -0.70 7.54 20.15
N SER A 263 -0.30 8.56 20.92
CA SER A 263 -0.94 9.87 20.87
C SER A 263 -0.71 10.59 19.55
N ASN A 264 0.48 10.48 18.95
CA ASN A 264 0.70 11.03 17.61
C ASN A 264 -0.13 10.29 16.55
N MET A 265 -0.29 8.98 16.69
CA MET A 265 -1.06 8.17 15.75
C MET A 265 -2.57 8.44 15.84
N PHE A 266 -3.13 8.53 17.05
CA PHE A 266 -4.57 8.60 17.26
C PHE A 266 -5.10 10.01 17.59
N LEU A 267 -4.35 10.78 18.38
CA LEU A 267 -4.83 12.05 18.93
C LEU A 267 -4.40 13.27 18.12
N LYS A 268 -3.60 13.10 17.07
CA LYS A 268 -3.10 14.21 16.24
C LYS A 268 -4.20 15.11 15.69
N LYS A 269 -5.23 14.54 15.06
CA LYS A 269 -6.35 15.33 14.50
C LYS A 269 -7.15 16.09 15.58
N PRO A 270 -7.67 15.43 16.63
CA PRO A 270 -8.46 16.15 17.65
C PRO A 270 -7.63 17.20 18.40
N VAL A 271 -6.39 16.88 18.78
CA VAL A 271 -5.54 17.81 19.54
C VAL A 271 -5.11 19.00 18.70
N THR A 272 -4.71 18.80 17.43
CA THR A 272 -4.35 19.93 16.55
C THR A 272 -5.53 20.89 16.35
N ASN A 273 -6.76 20.37 16.19
CA ASN A 273 -7.95 21.20 16.10
C ASN A 273 -8.17 22.04 17.37
N ILE A 274 -8.07 21.42 18.56
CA ILE A 274 -8.18 22.13 19.84
C ILE A 274 -7.11 23.24 19.96
N VAL A 275 -5.84 22.91 19.68
CA VAL A 275 -4.73 23.87 19.78
C VAL A 275 -4.92 25.05 18.82
N THR A 276 -5.31 24.78 17.58
CA THR A 276 -5.58 25.85 16.59
C THR A 276 -6.76 26.73 16.99
N LYS A 277 -7.81 26.15 17.58
CA LYS A 277 -8.96 26.90 18.09
C LYS A 277 -8.57 27.80 19.26
N ILE A 278 -7.81 27.29 20.22
CA ILE A 278 -7.29 28.09 21.36
C ILE A 278 -6.42 29.24 20.84
N LYS A 279 -5.51 28.97 19.91
CA LYS A 279 -4.65 30.00 19.31
C LYS A 279 -5.45 31.11 18.60
N LYS A 280 -6.63 30.80 18.08
CA LYS A 280 -7.52 31.78 17.44
C LYS A 280 -8.30 32.63 18.45
N MET A 281 -8.41 32.17 19.70
CA MET A 281 -9.13 32.86 20.79
C MET A 281 -8.21 33.71 21.69
N MET A 282 -6.90 33.49 21.63
CA MET A 282 -5.86 34.35 22.24
C MET A 282 -5.47 35.47 21.27
#